data_AF-A0A1X7V9H4-F1
#
_entry.id   AF-A0A1X7V9H4-F1
#
_cell.length_a   1.000
_cell.length_b   1.000
_cell.length_c   1.000
_cell.angle_alpha   90.00
_cell.angle_beta   90.00
_cell.angle_gamma   90.00
#
_symmetry.space_group_name_H-M   'P 1'
#
loop_
_entity.id
_entity.type
_entity.pdbx_description
1 polymer ?
#
loop_
_entity_poly.entity_id
_entity_poly.type
_entity_poly.pdbx_seq_one_letter_code
_entity_poly.pdbx_strand_id
1 'polypeptide(L)'
;MALALSAAMSKSTWRDVSRILGMSKPVTIAKSPDKPNLVYSLIEKSEMEEVFHSVIEELKAKRLQMESRMGVVIATVAFRLGTDCPNVCKETGWAGQDGQLSFATLCYNGQDISFAFMEKEIVEYCKNTETCRQQLLFCNFEANKDEPDGCACCDLCALHCECIHCSFD
;
A
#
# COMPACT_ATOMS: atom_id res chain seq x y z
N MET A 1 17.13 -4.33 -30.98
CA MET A 1 16.53 -3.40 -30.00
C MET A 1 15.99 -4.25 -28.87
N ALA A 2 16.43 -4.03 -27.63
CA ALA A 2 15.99 -4.80 -26.47
C ALA A 2 15.17 -3.87 -25.57
N LEU A 3 13.99 -4.33 -25.16
CA LEU A 3 13.13 -3.66 -24.19
C LEU A 3 13.05 -4.57 -22.95
N ALA A 4 13.38 -4.03 -21.78
CA ALA A 4 13.21 -4.72 -20.50
C ALA A 4 12.14 -3.98 -19.70
N LEU A 5 11.15 -4.73 -19.21
CA LEU A 5 10.05 -4.22 -18.38
C LEU A 5 10.11 -4.92 -17.03
N SER A 6 10.04 -4.15 -15.94
CA SER A 6 9.90 -4.71 -14.59
C SER A 6 9.06 -3.77 -13.73
N ALA A 7 8.23 -4.35 -12.87
CA ALA A 7 7.37 -3.64 -11.94
C ALA A 7 8.09 -3.29 -10.61
N ALA A 8 9.09 -4.09 -10.22
CA ALA A 8 9.86 -3.88 -9.00
C ALA A 8 11.32 -4.24 -9.30
N MET A 9 12.16 -3.23 -9.47
CA MET A 9 13.56 -3.43 -9.82
C MET A 9 14.44 -2.44 -9.07
N SER A 10 15.26 -2.96 -8.16
CA SER A 10 16.23 -2.18 -7.42
C SER A 10 17.40 -1.75 -8.31
N LYS A 11 18.16 -0.74 -7.88
CA LYS A 11 19.33 -0.22 -8.62
C LYS A 11 20.45 -1.26 -8.80
N SER A 12 20.56 -2.24 -7.89
CA SER A 12 21.52 -3.35 -8.02
C SER A 12 21.04 -4.34 -9.08
N THR A 13 19.79 -4.79 -9.00
CA THR A 13 19.20 -5.70 -10.00
C THR A 13 19.22 -5.09 -11.40
N TRP A 14 18.92 -3.79 -11.54
CA TRP A 14 18.99 -3.09 -12.82
C TRP A 14 20.41 -3.13 -13.43
N ARG A 15 21.45 -2.94 -12.62
CA ARG A 15 22.85 -3.01 -13.08
C ARG A 15 23.19 -4.39 -13.62
N ASP A 16 22.74 -5.45 -12.94
CA ASP A 16 22.98 -6.81 -13.37
C ASP A 16 22.22 -7.17 -14.64
N VAL A 17 20.93 -6.80 -14.73
CA VAL A 17 20.10 -7.03 -15.92
C VAL A 17 20.67 -6.27 -17.12
N SER A 18 21.06 -5.00 -16.96
CA SER A 18 21.68 -4.21 -18.03
C SER A 18 22.97 -4.85 -18.55
N ARG A 19 23.78 -5.42 -17.64
CA ARG A 19 25.03 -6.11 -17.98
C ARG A 19 24.75 -7.43 -18.72
N ILE A 20 23.82 -8.25 -18.22
CA ILE A 20 23.47 -9.55 -18.81
C ILE A 20 22.85 -9.39 -20.20
N LEU A 21 21.97 -8.40 -20.37
CA LEU A 21 21.31 -8.13 -21.65
C LEU A 21 22.19 -7.36 -22.64
N GLY A 22 23.43 -7.02 -22.28
CA GLY A 22 24.34 -6.26 -23.14
C GLY A 22 23.82 -4.86 -23.49
N MET A 23 22.99 -4.26 -22.63
CA MET A 23 22.43 -2.93 -22.84
C MET A 23 23.52 -1.88 -22.61
N SER A 24 23.94 -1.20 -23.68
CA SER A 24 24.85 -0.05 -23.58
C SER A 24 24.04 1.25 -23.46
N LYS A 25 24.17 1.96 -22.33
CA LYS A 25 23.45 3.21 -22.02
C LYS A 25 21.93 3.14 -22.32
N PRO A 26 21.18 2.21 -21.70
CA PRO A 26 19.74 2.13 -21.92
C PRO A 26 19.03 3.40 -21.41
N VAL A 27 18.00 3.83 -22.13
CA VAL A 27 17.07 4.85 -21.65
C VAL A 27 16.19 4.22 -20.57
N THR A 28 16.27 4.72 -19.34
CA THR A 28 15.47 4.25 -18.22
C THR A 28 14.27 5.15 -18.04
N ILE A 29 13.07 4.56 -18.02
CA ILE A 29 11.83 5.25 -17.65
C ILE A 29 11.34 4.57 -16.39
N ALA A 30 11.41 5.28 -15.26
CA ALA A 30 10.83 4.86 -14.00
C ALA A 30 9.53 5.63 -13.75
N LYS A 31 8.52 4.95 -13.21
CA LYS A 31 7.29 5.58 -12.73
C LYS A 31 7.08 5.19 -11.28
N SER A 32 6.50 6.12 -10.52
CA SER A 32 6.05 5.83 -9.16
C SER A 32 5.00 4.73 -9.17
N PRO A 33 5.04 3.76 -8.23
CA PRO A 33 3.93 2.86 -8.00
C PRO A 33 2.73 3.54 -7.31
N ASP A 34 2.89 4.79 -6.87
CA ASP A 34 1.84 5.54 -6.17
C ASP A 34 0.56 5.68 -7.00
N LYS A 35 -0.57 5.55 -6.30
CA LYS A 35 -1.91 5.75 -6.85
C LYS A 35 -2.62 6.84 -6.04
N PRO A 36 -2.89 8.02 -6.62
CA PRO A 36 -3.52 9.12 -5.89
C PRO A 36 -4.97 8.81 -5.48
N ASN A 37 -5.62 7.85 -6.15
CA ASN A 37 -6.97 7.41 -5.83
C ASN A 37 -7.01 6.29 -4.76
N LEU A 38 -5.87 5.93 -4.16
CA LEU A 38 -5.79 4.87 -3.16
C LEU A 38 -5.45 5.42 -1.77
N VAL A 39 -6.41 5.34 -0.87
CA VAL A 39 -6.29 5.79 0.53
C VAL A 39 -5.73 4.66 1.39
N TYR A 40 -4.65 4.91 2.13
CA TYR A 40 -4.06 3.92 3.04
C TYR A 40 -4.54 4.11 4.48
N SER A 41 -4.85 3.03 5.19
CA SER A 41 -5.21 3.09 6.60
C SER A 41 -4.73 1.86 7.37
N LEU A 42 -4.68 1.98 8.70
CA LEU A 42 -4.23 0.93 9.60
C LEU A 42 -5.27 0.70 10.70
N ILE A 43 -5.54 -0.57 11.02
CA ILE A 43 -6.45 -0.95 12.11
C ILE A 43 -5.73 -1.96 12.99
N GLU A 44 -5.56 -1.63 14.28
CA GLU A 44 -5.13 -2.58 15.30
C GLU A 44 -6.34 -3.39 15.78
N LYS A 45 -6.21 -4.72 15.84
CA LYS A 45 -7.29 -5.64 16.22
C LYS A 45 -6.86 -6.53 17.38
N SER A 46 -7.81 -6.89 18.23
CA SER A 46 -7.59 -7.79 19.37
C SER A 46 -7.57 -9.26 18.95
N GLU A 47 -8.52 -9.70 18.11
CA GLU A 47 -8.64 -11.10 17.70
C GLU A 47 -8.96 -11.29 16.21
N MET A 48 -8.56 -12.43 15.63
CA MET A 48 -8.73 -12.74 14.21
C MET A 48 -10.21 -12.87 13.79
N GLU A 49 -11.07 -13.37 14.67
CA GLU A 49 -12.51 -13.49 14.44
C GLU A 49 -13.19 -12.11 14.38
N GLU A 50 -12.71 -11.16 15.17
CA GLU A 50 -13.11 -9.77 15.10
C GLU A 50 -12.64 -9.11 13.79
N VAL A 51 -11.52 -9.55 13.19
CA VAL A 51 -11.08 -9.06 11.88
C VAL A 51 -12.15 -9.33 10.84
N PHE A 52 -12.59 -10.58 10.73
CA PHE A 52 -13.60 -10.98 9.76
C PHE A 52 -14.95 -10.32 10.08
N HIS A 53 -15.35 -10.27 11.35
CA HIS A 53 -16.61 -9.64 11.73
C HIS A 53 -16.62 -8.14 11.42
N SER A 54 -15.56 -7.40 11.78
CA SER A 54 -15.40 -5.98 11.47
C SER A 54 -15.37 -5.73 9.96
N VAL A 55 -14.63 -6.53 9.20
CA VAL A 55 -14.60 -6.41 7.73
C VAL A 55 -15.99 -6.68 7.17
N ILE A 56 -16.69 -7.71 7.63
CA ILE A 56 -18.06 -8.02 7.19
C ILE A 56 -19.04 -6.89 7.52
N GLU A 57 -18.96 -6.30 8.72
CA GLU A 57 -19.83 -5.20 9.12
C GLU A 57 -19.53 -3.91 8.35
N GLU A 58 -18.26 -3.58 8.15
CA GLU A 58 -17.86 -2.44 7.31
C GLU A 58 -18.31 -2.62 5.86
N LEU A 59 -18.19 -3.84 5.33
CA LEU A 59 -18.68 -4.18 4.00
C LEU A 59 -20.21 -4.11 3.91
N LYS A 60 -20.94 -4.51 4.96
CA LYS A 60 -22.40 -4.35 5.02
C LYS A 60 -22.78 -2.87 5.06
N ALA A 61 -22.12 -2.07 5.88
CA ALA A 61 -22.36 -0.63 6.00
C ALA A 61 -22.08 0.09 4.67
N LYS A 62 -20.93 -0.19 4.04
CA LYS A 62 -20.54 0.40 2.74
C LYS A 62 -21.42 -0.09 1.59
N ARG A 63 -21.88 -1.34 1.61
CA ARG A 63 -22.88 -1.86 0.65
C ARG A 63 -24.23 -1.14 0.76
N LEU A 64 -24.62 -0.67 1.95
CA LEU A 64 -25.87 0.07 2.12
C LEU A 64 -25.78 1.52 1.61
N GLN A 65 -24.56 2.07 1.47
CA GLN A 65 -24.33 3.44 1.01
C GLN A 65 -24.08 3.56 -0.50
N MET A 66 -23.80 2.45 -1.20
CA MET A 66 -23.54 2.44 -2.65
C MET A 66 -24.57 1.58 -3.41
N GLU A 67 -25.20 2.14 -4.45
CA GLU A 67 -26.13 1.41 -5.33
C GLU A 67 -25.45 0.35 -6.22
N SER A 68 -24.11 0.34 -6.27
CA SER A 68 -23.30 -0.54 -7.12
C SER A 68 -22.82 -1.80 -6.40
N ARG A 69 -22.68 -2.90 -7.15
CA ARG A 69 -22.21 -4.20 -6.64
C ARG A 69 -20.74 -4.09 -6.21
N MET A 70 -20.49 -4.03 -4.90
CA MET A 70 -19.15 -4.13 -4.32
C MET A 70 -18.66 -5.59 -4.39
N GLY A 71 -17.60 -5.83 -5.16
CA GLY A 71 -16.87 -7.10 -5.17
C GLY A 71 -15.80 -7.09 -4.08
N VAL A 72 -15.91 -8.00 -3.12
CA VAL A 72 -14.94 -8.11 -2.02
C VAL A 72 -14.05 -9.31 -2.29
N VAL A 73 -12.74 -9.07 -2.36
CA VAL A 73 -11.74 -10.14 -2.45
C VAL A 73 -10.92 -10.12 -1.17
N ILE A 74 -11.13 -11.11 -0.31
CA ILE A 74 -10.27 -11.37 0.85
C ILE A 74 -9.25 -12.40 0.40
N ALA A 75 -8.01 -11.96 0.19
CA ALA A 75 -6.91 -12.84 -0.19
C ALA A 75 -5.96 -13.01 1.01
N THR A 76 -5.80 -14.24 1.48
CA THR A 76 -4.76 -14.59 2.46
C THR A 76 -3.49 -14.93 1.69
N VAL A 77 -2.55 -14.00 1.59
CA VAL A 77 -1.23 -14.28 1.05
C VAL A 77 -0.29 -14.67 2.19
N ALA A 78 0.35 -15.83 2.04
CA ALA A 78 1.45 -16.21 2.91
C ALA A 78 2.63 -15.27 2.60
N PHE A 79 2.96 -14.38 3.53
CA PHE A 79 4.14 -13.53 3.44
C PHE A 79 5.40 -14.39 3.27
N ARG A 80 5.90 -14.50 2.04
CA ARG A 80 7.24 -14.99 1.73
C ARG A 80 8.03 -13.80 1.23
N LEU A 81 8.80 -13.20 2.13
CA LEU A 81 9.63 -12.05 1.81
C LEU A 81 11.04 -12.49 1.44
N GLY A 82 11.41 -12.15 0.21
CA GLY A 82 12.79 -11.97 -0.19
C GLY A 82 12.92 -10.52 -0.61
N THR A 83 13.64 -9.75 0.21
CA THR A 83 14.27 -8.43 -0.05
C THR A 83 13.45 -7.39 -0.81
N ASP A 84 13.24 -6.26 -0.13
CA ASP A 84 12.47 -5.05 -0.51
C ASP A 84 11.01 -5.12 -0.07
N CYS A 85 10.33 -3.98 0.01
CA CYS A 85 8.90 -3.84 0.36
C CYS A 85 7.89 -3.97 -0.82
N PRO A 86 8.08 -4.77 -1.90
CA PRO A 86 7.21 -4.72 -3.06
C PRO A 86 5.89 -5.47 -2.84
N ASN A 87 5.71 -6.25 -1.77
CA ASN A 87 4.51 -7.08 -1.60
C ASN A 87 3.27 -6.24 -1.30
N VAL A 88 3.36 -5.28 -0.37
CA VAL A 88 2.26 -4.34 -0.08
C VAL A 88 1.88 -3.57 -1.34
N CYS A 89 2.86 -3.08 -2.10
CA CYS A 89 2.62 -2.36 -3.36
C CYS A 89 2.01 -3.26 -4.45
N LYS A 90 2.42 -4.53 -4.53
CA LYS A 90 1.87 -5.49 -5.49
C LYS A 90 0.43 -5.88 -5.17
N GLU A 91 0.14 -6.08 -3.89
CA GLU A 91 -1.19 -6.51 -3.42
C GLU A 91 -2.18 -5.35 -3.48
N THR A 92 -1.83 -4.20 -2.92
CA THR A 92 -2.65 -2.98 -3.03
C THR A 92 -2.67 -2.43 -4.45
N GLY A 93 -1.71 -2.84 -5.28
CA GLY A 93 -1.58 -2.51 -6.70
C GLY A 93 -2.78 -2.92 -7.57
N TRP A 94 -3.60 -3.85 -7.11
CA TRP A 94 -4.83 -4.27 -7.80
C TRP A 94 -6.02 -3.33 -7.55
N ALA A 95 -6.02 -2.62 -6.43
CA ALA A 95 -7.09 -1.70 -6.09
C ALA A 95 -7.04 -0.43 -6.96
N GLY A 96 -8.21 0.13 -7.26
CA GLY A 96 -8.36 1.42 -7.92
C GLY A 96 -7.83 1.49 -9.36
N GLN A 97 -7.80 0.38 -10.10
CA GLN A 97 -7.38 0.39 -11.52
C GLN A 97 -8.34 1.18 -12.43
N ASP A 98 -9.58 1.35 -12.01
CA ASP A 98 -10.59 2.18 -12.68
C ASP A 98 -10.43 3.68 -12.38
N GLY A 99 -9.45 4.05 -11.56
CA GLY A 99 -9.19 5.44 -11.15
C GLY A 99 -10.18 5.97 -10.11
N GLN A 100 -11.15 5.17 -9.67
CA GLN A 100 -12.08 5.57 -8.61
C GLN A 100 -11.42 5.47 -7.24
N LEU A 101 -11.94 6.24 -6.29
CA LEU A 101 -11.46 6.23 -4.91
C LEU A 101 -11.55 4.81 -4.34
N SER A 102 -10.43 4.32 -3.83
CA SER A 102 -10.26 2.98 -3.29
C SER A 102 -9.53 3.05 -1.96
N PHE A 103 -9.69 2.02 -1.13
CA PHE A 103 -9.11 1.95 0.21
C PHE A 103 -8.22 0.72 0.34
N ALA A 104 -7.05 0.89 0.95
CA ALA A 104 -6.10 -0.14 1.30
C ALA A 104 -5.89 -0.12 2.82
N THR A 105 -6.64 -0.95 3.53
CA THR A 105 -6.59 -1.05 5.00
C THR A 105 -5.75 -2.24 5.43
N LEU A 106 -4.67 -1.99 6.17
CA LEU A 106 -3.88 -3.05 6.81
C LEU A 106 -4.44 -3.32 8.22
N CYS A 107 -4.85 -4.55 8.47
CA CYS A 107 -5.23 -5.01 9.80
C CYS A 107 -4.05 -5.73 10.45
N TYR A 108 -3.71 -5.38 11.69
CA TYR A 108 -2.67 -6.07 12.45
C TYR A 108 -3.07 -6.21 13.92
N ASN A 109 -2.45 -7.13 14.64
CA ASN A 109 -2.50 -7.17 16.10
C ASN A 109 -1.09 -7.19 16.70
N GLY A 110 -1.02 -7.04 18.03
CA GLY A 110 0.27 -7.05 18.75
C GLY A 110 1.06 -8.36 18.58
N GLN A 111 0.40 -9.50 18.38
CA GLN A 111 1.08 -10.80 18.15
C GLN A 111 1.70 -10.87 16.75
N ASP A 112 1.01 -10.35 15.73
CA ASP A 112 1.46 -10.32 14.33
C ASP A 112 2.79 -9.56 14.22
N ILE A 113 2.84 -8.35 14.77
CA ILE A 113 4.04 -7.50 14.71
C ILE A 113 5.13 -7.92 15.71
N SER A 114 4.81 -8.81 16.65
CA SER A 114 5.79 -9.38 17.59
C SER A 114 6.41 -10.68 17.08
N PHE A 115 5.99 -11.17 15.90
CA PHE A 115 6.50 -12.41 15.34
C PHE A 115 7.98 -12.28 14.98
N ALA A 116 8.81 -13.26 15.36
CA ALA A 116 10.27 -13.18 15.23
C ALA A 116 10.79 -12.98 13.80
N PHE A 117 10.00 -13.40 12.80
CA PHE A 117 10.32 -13.26 11.38
C PHE A 117 9.64 -12.05 10.72
N MET A 118 8.96 -11.20 11.48
CA MET A 118 8.36 -9.98 10.97
C MET A 118 9.44 -8.98 10.58
N GLU A 119 9.29 -8.37 9.40
CA GLU A 119 10.21 -7.34 8.94
C GLU A 119 10.12 -6.08 9.79
N LYS A 120 11.26 -5.49 10.12
CA LYS A 120 11.34 -4.34 11.02
C LYS A 120 10.59 -3.14 10.43
N GLU A 121 10.64 -3.01 9.12
CA GLU A 121 10.01 -1.97 8.33
C GLU A 121 8.47 -2.04 8.45
N ILE A 122 7.89 -3.26 8.48
CA ILE A 122 6.45 -3.45 8.69
C ILE A 122 6.07 -3.14 10.15
N VAL A 123 6.90 -3.56 11.11
CA VAL A 123 6.67 -3.22 12.53
C VAL A 123 6.72 -1.71 12.75
N GLU A 124 7.68 -1.02 12.13
CA GLU A 124 7.80 0.44 12.16
C GLU A 124 6.61 1.11 11.47
N TYR A 125 6.18 0.60 10.31
CA TYR A 125 4.99 1.08 9.62
C TYR A 125 3.73 0.97 10.48
N CYS A 126 3.53 -0.15 11.18
CA CYS A 126 2.36 -0.33 12.04
C CYS A 126 2.42 0.55 13.29
N LYS A 127 3.60 0.79 13.85
CA LYS A 127 3.77 1.63 15.05
C LYS A 127 3.81 3.14 14.75
N ASN A 128 3.96 3.52 13.49
CA ASN A 128 4.03 4.92 13.09
C ASN A 128 2.67 5.62 13.27
N THR A 129 2.69 6.78 13.92
CA THR A 129 1.53 7.64 14.17
C THR A 129 1.69 9.06 13.63
N GLU A 130 2.84 9.39 13.03
CA GLU A 130 3.19 10.78 12.68
C GLU A 130 3.42 10.96 11.18
N THR A 131 4.15 10.03 10.55
CA THR A 131 4.54 10.15 9.15
C THR A 131 3.42 9.65 8.23
N CYS A 132 3.16 10.34 7.12
CA CYS A 132 2.19 9.88 6.12
C CYS A 132 2.50 8.44 5.65
N ARG A 133 1.46 7.60 5.53
CA ARG A 133 1.60 6.19 5.14
C ARG A 133 2.22 6.03 3.75
N GLN A 134 1.79 6.83 2.78
CA GLN A 134 2.35 6.80 1.42
C GLN A 134 3.81 7.22 1.42
N GLN A 135 4.17 8.25 2.19
CA GLN A 135 5.57 8.66 2.32
C GLN A 135 6.42 7.53 2.91
N LEU A 136 5.94 6.83 3.93
CA LEU A 136 6.68 5.73 4.55
C LEU A 136 6.80 4.50 3.63
N LEU A 137 5.75 4.18 2.87
CA LEU A 137 5.75 3.05 1.91
C LEU A 137 6.63 3.34 0.68
N PHE A 138 6.65 4.59 0.23
CA PHE A 138 7.30 4.97 -1.02
C PHE A 138 8.62 5.74 -0.84
N CYS A 139 9.12 5.91 0.40
CA CYS A 139 10.36 6.65 0.69
C CYS A 139 11.59 6.11 -0.06
N ASN A 140 11.60 4.81 -0.36
CA ASN A 140 12.69 4.14 -1.08
C ASN A 140 12.52 4.19 -2.61
N PHE A 141 11.40 4.71 -3.11
CA PHE A 141 11.16 4.94 -4.53
C PHE A 141 11.54 6.38 -4.88
N GLU A 142 12.00 6.62 -6.10
CA GLU A 142 12.44 7.95 -6.59
C GLU A 142 11.28 8.95 -6.80
N ALA A 143 10.14 8.71 -6.16
CA ALA A 143 8.93 9.50 -6.25
C ALA A 143 8.46 9.88 -4.84
N ASN A 144 9.15 10.85 -4.24
CA ASN A 144 8.56 11.58 -3.13
C ASN A 144 7.38 12.38 -3.68
N LYS A 145 6.20 12.19 -3.08
CA LYS A 145 5.12 13.16 -3.19
C LYS A 145 5.54 14.40 -2.42
N ASP A 146 5.64 15.54 -3.11
CA ASP A 146 5.99 16.81 -2.50
C ASP A 146 4.90 17.31 -1.54
N GLU A 147 3.63 16.92 -1.74
CA GLU A 147 2.50 17.27 -0.86
C GLU A 147 1.46 16.13 -0.76
N PRO A 148 0.89 15.87 0.45
CA PRO A 148 -0.20 14.92 0.62
C PRO A 148 -1.51 15.47 0.03
N ASP A 149 -2.27 14.62 -0.67
CA ASP A 149 -3.59 14.91 -1.27
C ASP A 149 -4.72 15.09 -0.21
N GLY A 150 -4.46 15.87 0.85
CA GLY A 150 -5.38 16.09 1.96
C GLY A 150 -5.85 14.79 2.63
N CYS A 151 -7.15 14.71 2.95
CA CYS A 151 -7.75 13.55 3.61
C CYS A 151 -7.85 12.29 2.73
N ALA A 152 -7.63 12.39 1.42
CA ALA A 152 -7.67 11.24 0.52
C ALA A 152 -6.30 10.52 0.42
N CYS A 153 -5.31 10.93 1.20
CA CYS A 153 -3.98 10.32 1.17
C CYS A 153 -3.86 9.09 2.08
N CYS A 154 -4.10 9.27 3.38
CA CYS A 154 -4.11 8.19 4.37
C CYS A 154 -4.84 8.59 5.66
N ASP A 155 -5.04 7.62 6.55
CA ASP A 155 -5.56 7.79 7.92
C ASP A 155 -4.89 8.97 8.67
N LEU A 156 -3.56 9.01 8.70
CA LEU A 156 -2.80 10.06 9.41
C LEU A 156 -2.93 11.44 8.77
N CYS A 157 -2.95 11.54 7.44
CA CYS A 157 -3.16 12.81 6.74
C CYS A 157 -4.58 13.34 6.94
N ALA A 158 -5.56 12.45 7.07
CA ALA A 158 -6.94 12.84 7.36
C ALA A 158 -7.10 13.47 8.75
N LEU A 159 -6.36 12.99 9.76
CA LEU A 159 -6.36 13.59 11.11
C LEU A 159 -5.88 15.06 11.10
N HIS A 160 -5.00 15.41 10.16
CA HIS A 160 -4.44 16.76 10.02
C HIS A 160 -5.17 17.59 8.96
N CYS A 161 -6.29 17.10 8.43
CA CYS A 161 -7.04 17.77 7.38
C CYS A 161 -8.25 18.51 7.98
N GLU A 162 -8.41 19.79 7.65
CA GLU A 162 -9.52 20.64 8.15
C GLU A 162 -10.74 20.62 7.20
N CYS A 163 -10.91 19.55 6.41
CA CYS A 163 -11.94 19.49 5.38
C CYS A 163 -13.33 19.13 5.94
N ILE A 164 -14.39 19.73 5.38
CA ILE A 164 -15.79 19.49 5.81
C ILE A 164 -16.29 18.09 5.38
N HIS A 165 -15.58 17.41 4.47
CA HIS A 165 -15.95 16.09 3.93
C HIS A 165 -15.00 14.97 4.34
N CYS A 166 -14.27 15.15 5.45
CA CYS A 166 -13.34 14.17 5.96
C CYS A 166 -14.13 13.02 6.62
N SER A 167 -14.47 11.98 5.85
CA SER A 167 -15.24 10.81 6.31
C SER A 167 -14.30 9.66 6.67
N PHE A 168 -13.69 9.74 7.86
CA PHE A 168 -13.04 8.59 8.50
C PHE A 168 -13.81 8.27 9.78
N ASP A 169 -15.00 7.69 9.59
CA ASP A 169 -15.80 7.04 10.64
C ASP A 169 -15.73 5.52 10.45
#